data_AF-A0A0G2ACR6-F1
#
_entry.id   AF-A0A0G2ACR6-F1
#
_cell.length_a   1.000
_cell.length_b   1.000
_cell.length_c   1.000
_cell.angle_alpha   90.00
_cell.angle_beta   90.00
_cell.angle_gamma   90.00
#
_symmetry.space_group_name_H-M   'P 1'
#
loop_
_entity.id
_entity.type
_entity.pdbx_description
1 polymer ?
#
loop_
_entity_poly.entity_id
_entity_poly.type
_entity_poly.pdbx_seq_one_letter_code
_entity_poly.pdbx_strand_id
1 'polypeptide(L)' 'MQKNEFAGKSRNELEAMVAEDRAKLHEFRIKLSVGQMRDVREVRETRQRIARMLTQMSTLTE' A
#
# COMPACT_ATOMS: atom_id res chain seq x y z
N MET A 1 15.19 -6.91 1.24
CA MET A 1 13.98 -7.67 1.59
C MET A 1 13.73 -7.51 3.08
N GLN A 2 12.72 -6.75 3.48
CA GLN A 2 12.30 -6.64 4.89
C GLN A 2 11.10 -7.58 5.08
N LYS A 3 11.36 -8.76 5.64
CA LYS A 3 10.32 -9.68 6.11
C LYS A 3 9.91 -9.17 7.48
N ASN A 4 8.63 -8.81 7.67
CA ASN A 4 7.98 -8.45 8.95
C ASN A 4 7.63 -6.97 9.22
N GLU A 5 7.47 -6.08 8.23
CA GLU A 5 6.91 -4.73 8.49
C GLU A 5 5.45 -4.74 9.00
N PHE A 6 4.76 -5.86 8.84
CA PHE A 6 3.35 -6.06 9.18
C PHE A 6 3.12 -7.21 10.17
N ALA A 7 4.18 -7.88 10.62
CA ALA A 7 4.05 -8.94 11.62
C ALA A 7 3.75 -8.31 12.99
N GLY A 8 2.60 -8.64 13.56
CA GLY A 8 2.16 -8.10 14.85
C GLY A 8 1.15 -6.95 14.76
N LYS A 9 0.82 -6.45 13.56
CA LYS A 9 -0.28 -5.50 13.38
C LYS A 9 -1.62 -6.23 13.39
N SER A 10 -2.59 -5.63 14.06
CA SER A 10 -3.98 -6.12 14.05
C SER A 10 -4.60 -5.93 12.67
N ARG A 11 -5.61 -6.74 12.34
CA ARG A 11 -6.37 -6.62 11.08
C ARG A 11 -6.90 -5.19 10.87
N ASN A 12 -7.40 -4.56 11.92
CA ASN A 12 -7.94 -3.19 11.87
C ASN A 12 -6.85 -2.16 11.52
N GLU A 13 -5.64 -2.31 12.05
CA GLU A 13 -4.52 -1.43 11.70
C GLU A 13 -4.07 -1.64 10.25
N LEU A 14 -4.04 -2.89 9.78
CA LEU A 14 -3.73 -3.19 8.38
C LEU A 14 -4.79 -2.60 7.43
N GLU A 15 -6.07 -2.68 7.78
CA GLU A 15 -7.15 -2.06 7.00
C GLU A 15 -7.02 -0.53 6.96
N ALA A 16 -6.72 0.11 8.09
CA ALA A 16 -6.48 1.55 8.15
C ALA A 16 -5.28 1.98 7.28
N MET A 17 -4.16 1.24 7.36
CA MET A 17 -2.98 1.51 6.54
C MET A 17 -3.26 1.30 5.04
N VAL A 18 -4.04 0.28 4.68
CA VAL A 18 -4.47 0.05 3.29
C VAL A 18 -5.35 1.20 2.79
N ALA A 19 -6.24 1.74 3.63
CA ALA A 19 -7.08 2.89 3.26
C ALA A 19 -6.23 4.13 2.97
N GLU A 20 -5.25 4.44 3.82
CA GLU A 20 -4.30 5.55 3.59
C GLU A 20 -3.51 5.37 2.28
N ASP A 21 -3.01 4.17 2.02
CA ASP A 21 -2.25 3.90 0.79
C ASP A 21 -3.10 3.98 -0.47
N ARG A 22 -4.36 3.60 -0.39
CA ARG A 22 -5.30 3.77 -1.51
C ARG A 22 -5.54 5.26 -1.79
N ALA A 23 -5.64 6.09 -0.76
CA ALA A 23 -5.75 7.54 -0.93
C ALA A 23 -4.48 8.12 -1.60
N LYS A 24 -3.29 7.74 -1.12
CA LYS A 24 -2.02 8.13 -1.75
C LYS A 24 -1.93 7.67 -3.20
N LEU A 25 -2.37 6.44 -3.49
CA LEU A 25 -2.39 5.90 -4.84
C LEU A 25 -3.36 6.66 -5.76
N HIS A 26 -4.47 7.17 -5.22
CA HIS A 26 -5.38 8.04 -5.95
C HIS A 26 -4.74 9.39 -6.28
N GLU A 27 -4.10 10.05 -5.31
CA GLU A 27 -3.34 11.28 -5.57
C GLU A 27 -2.24 11.06 -6.62
N PHE A 28 -1.53 9.95 -6.52
CA PHE A 28 -0.51 9.56 -7.48
C PHE A 28 -1.07 9.37 -8.89
N ARG A 29 -2.26 8.77 -9.04
CA ARG A 29 -2.94 8.68 -10.33
C ARG A 29 -3.31 10.04 -10.90
N ILE A 30 -3.77 10.98 -10.07
CA ILE A 30 -4.06 12.35 -10.50
C ILE A 30 -2.76 13.07 -10.92
N LYS A 31 -1.70 12.98 -10.11
CA LYS A 31 -0.40 13.58 -10.44
C LYS A 31 0.18 12.99 -11.74
N LEU A 32 -0.01 11.69 -11.96
CA LEU A 32 0.37 11.01 -13.21
C LEU A 32 -0.46 11.52 -14.39
N SER A 33 -1.78 11.70 -14.23
CA SER A 33 -2.66 12.18 -15.32
C SER A 33 -2.38 13.62 -15.73
N VAL A 34 -1.92 14.46 -14.79
CA VAL A 34 -1.52 15.85 -15.05
C VAL A 34 -0.06 15.94 -15.54
N GLY A 35 0.65 14.80 -15.66
CA GLY A 35 2.05 14.76 -16.13
C GLY A 35 3.05 15.35 -15.12
N GLN A 36 2.65 15.58 -13.87
CA GLN A 36 3.48 16.13 -12.80
C GLN A 36 4.22 15.05 -11.99
N MET A 37 4.04 13.79 -12.33
CA MET A 37 4.67 12.68 -11.62
C MET A 37 6.05 12.38 -12.16
N ARG A 38 7.08 12.74 -11.40
CA ARG A 38 8.48 12.39 -11.68
C ARG A 38 8.83 10.99 -11.17
N ASP A 39 8.28 10.60 -10.02
CA ASP A 39 8.64 9.35 -9.34
C ASP A 39 7.61 8.23 -9.54
N VAL A 40 7.61 7.65 -10.73
CA VAL A 40 6.79 6.46 -11.07
C VAL A 40 7.14 5.26 -10.16
N ARG A 41 8.33 5.26 -9.58
CA ARG A 41 8.81 4.22 -8.66
C ARG A 41 8.00 4.18 -7.37
N GLU A 42 7.68 5.33 -6.78
CA GLU A 42 6.87 5.41 -5.55
C GLU A 42 5.48 4.80 -5.74
N VAL A 43 4.87 4.98 -6.92
CA VAL A 43 3.58 4.36 -7.23
C VAL A 43 3.66 2.84 -7.24
N ARG A 44 4.74 2.29 -7.81
CA ARG A 44 4.97 0.84 -7.86
C ARG A 44 5.21 0.29 -6.46
N GLU A 45 6.00 0.99 -5.65
CA GLU A 45 6.28 0.62 -4.26
C GLU A 45 5.00 0.68 -3.41
N THR A 46 4.18 1.71 -3.57
CA THR A 46 2.88 1.85 -2.89
C THR A 46 1.93 0.71 -3.27
N ARG A 47 1.84 0.35 -4.57
CA ARG A 47 1.07 -0.82 -5.03
C ARG A 47 1.56 -2.11 -4.40
N GLN A 48 2.87 -2.31 -4.35
CA GLN A 48 3.45 -3.51 -3.77
C GLN A 48 3.22 -3.57 -2.26
N ARG A 49 3.25 -2.43 -1.56
CA ARG A 49 2.94 -2.31 -0.14
C ARG A 49 1.50 -2.72 0.15
N ILE A 50 0.54 -2.20 -0.61
CA ILE A 50 -0.88 -2.59 -0.50
C ILE A 50 -1.05 -4.10 -0.71
N ALA A 51 -0.43 -4.65 -1.76
CA ALA A 51 -0.53 -6.09 -2.05
C ALA A 51 0.00 -6.93 -0.88
N ARG A 52 1.15 -6.57 -0.30
CA ARG A 52 1.71 -7.27 0.88
C ARG A 52 0.80 -7.18 2.10
N MET A 53 0.20 -6.02 2.36
CA MET A 53 -0.76 -5.85 3.46
C MET A 53 -2.01 -6.71 3.25
N LEU A 54 -2.54 -6.75 2.03
CA LEU A 54 -3.69 -7.61 1.69
C LEU A 54 -3.36 -9.09 1.86
N THR A 55 -2.17 -9.54 1.42
CA THR A 55 -1.71 -10.92 1.63
C THR A 55 -1.60 -11.23 3.12
N GLN A 56 -1.02 -10.33 3.92
CA GLN A 56 -0.88 -10.53 5.36
C GLN A 56 -2.26 -10.66 6.05
N MET A 57 -3.22 -9.82 5.68
CA MET A 57 -4.60 -9.92 6.18
C MET A 57 -5.25 -11.24 5.78
N SER A 58 -5.06 -11.70 4.53
CA SER A 58 -5.55 -12.99 4.08
C SER A 58 -4.98 -14.14 4.92
N THR A 59 -3.66 -14.14 5.15
CA THR A 59 -2.97 -15.19 5.94
C THR A 59 -3.33 -15.17 7.43
N LEU A 60 -3.82 -14.05 7.97
CA LEU A 60 -4.31 -13.95 9.34
C LEU A 60 -5.72 -14.57 9.53
N THR A 61 -6.38 -14.92 8.41
CA THR A 61 -7.77 -15.40 8.41
C THR A 61 -7.87 -16.92 8.15
N GLU A 62 -6.75 -17.59 7.87
CA GLU A 62 -6.63 -19.06 7.73
C GLU A 62 -5.96 -19.68 8.97
#